data_AF-A0A7J4FTJ7-F1
#
_entry.id   AF-A0A7J4FTJ7-F1
#
_cell.length_a   1.000
_cell.length_b   1.000
_cell.length_c   1.000
_cell.angle_alpha   90.00
_cell.angle_beta   90.00
_cell.angle_gamma   90.00
#
_symmetry.space_group_name_H-M   'P 1'
#
loop_
_entity.id
_entity.type
_entity.pdbx_description
1 polymer ?
#
loop_
_entity_poly.entity_id
_entity_poly.type
_entity_poly.pdbx_seq_one_letter_code
_entity_poly.pdbx_strand_id
1 'polypeptide(L)'
;MSERRIITVLTIAGSDSGGGAGIQADLKTFAALGAHGACAITSITAQNTLGVQSVFDLPENVIIDQIRAVLDDIHVDYIKIGMLSSKEIVHLVASQISGVDGIPFVLDPVMSAEAGGSLLTEDALEAMISELIPFATVVTPNVFEAESITDIKILDIDDAKEAAAAIVDLGCRAAVVTGGHLHGTDVLCHETGEGDIDVRLIPGNLIKGGTHGAGCTYSAAIATYLAEGLAIPDACIAAKDFVMHAIRDAHIVGGGVAPVNQIGQVLTDAARYLAIADVSAAVRRIEDCKTFASLIPEVGCNIGTAIPQAQSVRDIAAVRSRIVRFREGSRAVGPVEFGASSHVARLILAAMQFDHNVRSTLNIRYSEEIVSACEALGYTISSFDRKDEPPHHQTMDWGTAHAIKEAGYVPQVIYDRGGTGKEAMVRILGRSAVEVVGLAIRISEI
;
A
#
# COMPACT_ATOMS: atom_id res chain seq x y z
N MET A 1 -9.52 30.25 -6.82
CA MET A 1 -9.27 29.02 -6.05
C MET A 1 -8.61 29.50 -4.77
N SER A 2 -9.21 29.28 -3.59
CA SER A 2 -8.47 29.59 -2.35
C SER A 2 -7.26 28.66 -2.33
N GLU A 3 -6.09 29.17 -1.96
CA GLU A 3 -4.92 28.34 -1.75
C GLU A 3 -5.30 27.28 -0.71
N ARG A 4 -5.27 26.01 -1.12
CA ARG A 4 -5.55 24.91 -0.22
C ARG A 4 -4.33 24.82 0.70
N ARG A 5 -4.50 25.24 1.95
CA ARG A 5 -3.45 25.13 2.96
C ARG A 5 -3.03 23.66 3.06
N ILE A 6 -1.73 23.38 2.96
CA ILE A 6 -1.19 22.04 3.15
C ILE A 6 -1.15 21.78 4.66
N ILE A 7 -1.73 20.65 5.07
CA ILE A 7 -1.66 20.19 6.46
C ILE A 7 -0.21 19.86 6.79
N THR A 8 0.27 20.34 7.92
CA THR A 8 1.62 20.07 8.40
C THR A 8 1.59 19.32 9.71
N VAL A 9 2.29 18.19 9.76
CA VAL A 9 2.42 17.34 10.96
C VAL A 9 3.88 17.23 11.34
N LEU A 10 4.19 17.50 12.61
CA LEU A 10 5.53 17.34 13.18
C LEU A 10 5.62 16.00 13.91
N THR A 11 6.58 15.14 13.56
CA THR A 11 6.95 14.01 14.41
C THR A 11 8.10 14.35 15.35
N ILE A 12 7.99 13.97 16.62
CA ILE A 12 9.07 14.03 17.62
C ILE A 12 9.35 12.58 18.06
N ALA A 13 10.40 11.96 17.52
CA ALA A 13 10.67 10.55 17.73
C ALA A 13 12.11 10.15 17.40
N GLY A 14 12.46 8.90 17.71
CA GLY A 14 13.71 8.27 17.30
C GLY A 14 13.80 7.98 15.79
N SER A 15 15.03 7.97 15.26
CA SER A 15 15.37 7.58 13.90
C SER A 15 15.73 6.10 13.82
N ASP A 16 14.95 5.34 13.05
CA ASP A 16 15.23 3.94 12.69
C ASP A 16 16.10 3.87 11.43
N SER A 17 17.33 3.40 11.55
CA SER A 17 18.24 3.24 10.41
C SER A 17 17.79 2.19 9.39
N GLY A 18 16.93 1.24 9.76
CA GLY A 18 16.27 0.32 8.84
C GLY A 18 15.16 0.98 8.01
N GLY A 19 14.68 2.14 8.45
CA GLY A 19 13.65 2.94 7.79
C GLY A 19 12.25 2.34 7.81
N GLY A 20 11.99 1.37 8.68
CA GLY A 20 10.71 0.69 8.82
C GLY A 20 9.78 1.34 9.84
N ALA A 21 10.35 1.92 10.90
CA ALA A 21 9.67 2.59 12.01
C ALA A 21 10.19 4.02 12.25
N GLY A 22 9.94 4.58 13.43
CA GLY A 22 10.45 5.89 13.86
C GLY A 22 10.01 7.04 12.95
N ILE A 23 10.81 8.11 12.91
CA ILE A 23 10.54 9.27 12.05
C ILE A 23 10.43 8.88 10.57
N GLN A 24 11.09 7.80 10.13
CA GLN A 24 11.04 7.34 8.74
C GLN A 24 9.64 6.82 8.39
N ALA A 25 9.02 6.03 9.27
CA ALA A 25 7.64 5.58 9.09
C ALA A 25 6.65 6.75 9.17
N ASP A 26 6.89 7.67 10.11
CA ASP A 26 6.02 8.83 10.33
C ASP A 26 6.01 9.74 9.09
N LEU A 27 7.18 10.16 8.60
CA LEU A 27 7.30 11.03 7.42
C LEU A 27 6.75 10.37 6.15
N LYS A 28 6.95 9.06 5.97
CA LYS A 28 6.34 8.31 4.83
C LYS A 28 4.82 8.26 4.93
N THR A 29 4.29 8.10 6.14
CA THR A 29 2.84 8.10 6.39
C THR A 29 2.25 9.47 6.09
N PHE A 30 2.86 10.54 6.60
CA PHE A 30 2.43 11.92 6.32
C PHE A 30 2.42 12.19 4.81
N ALA A 31 3.50 11.82 4.10
CA ALA A 31 3.59 12.00 2.66
C ALA A 31 2.55 11.16 1.89
N ALA A 32 2.29 9.92 2.30
CA ALA A 32 1.31 9.04 1.67
C ALA A 32 -0.13 9.57 1.82
N LEU A 33 -0.42 10.26 2.92
CA LEU A 33 -1.69 10.90 3.20
C LEU A 33 -1.78 12.35 2.68
N GLY A 34 -0.70 12.88 2.09
CA GLY A 34 -0.70 14.21 1.46
C GLY A 34 -0.38 15.38 2.40
N ALA A 35 0.08 15.11 3.63
CA ALA A 35 0.55 16.11 4.56
C ALA A 35 2.05 16.44 4.35
N HIS A 36 2.43 17.67 4.72
CA HIS A 36 3.82 18.04 4.88
C HIS A 36 4.34 17.50 6.22
N GLY A 37 5.35 16.64 6.18
CA GLY A 37 5.99 16.10 7.37
C GLY A 37 7.20 16.91 7.81
N ALA A 38 7.17 17.43 9.03
CA ALA A 38 8.34 17.95 9.73
C ALA A 38 8.81 16.92 10.78
N CYS A 39 10.07 17.00 11.23
CA CYS A 39 10.58 16.11 12.28
C CYS A 39 11.55 16.81 13.23
N ALA A 40 11.55 16.36 14.49
CA ALA A 40 12.61 16.60 15.46
C ALA A 40 13.07 15.24 15.99
N ILE A 41 14.36 14.93 15.80
CA ILE A 41 14.92 13.63 16.16
C ILE A 41 15.32 13.66 17.63
N THR A 42 14.88 12.68 18.40
CA THR A 42 15.24 12.52 19.83
C THR A 42 16.43 11.59 20.02
N SER A 43 16.42 10.47 19.31
CA SER A 43 17.47 9.45 19.37
C SER A 43 17.74 8.88 17.98
N ILE A 44 18.91 8.29 17.78
CA ILE A 44 19.26 7.52 16.58
C ILE A 44 19.48 6.07 17.00
N THR A 45 18.83 5.13 16.31
CA THR A 45 19.03 3.70 16.55
C THR A 45 19.86 3.08 15.42
N ALA A 46 20.86 2.28 15.79
CA ALA A 46 21.42 1.28 14.88
C ALA A 46 20.45 0.08 14.92
N GLN A 47 19.57 0.00 13.92
CA GLN A 47 18.43 -0.88 13.90
C GLN A 47 18.25 -1.44 12.48
N ASN A 48 17.81 -2.68 12.41
CA ASN A 48 17.41 -3.30 11.15
C ASN A 48 16.27 -4.28 11.42
N THR A 49 15.90 -5.07 10.41
CA THR A 49 14.80 -6.04 10.51
C THR A 49 15.01 -7.12 11.59
N LEU A 50 16.23 -7.29 12.10
CA LEU A 50 16.57 -8.30 13.13
C LEU A 50 16.52 -7.74 14.56
N GLY A 51 16.35 -6.42 14.74
CA GLY A 51 16.26 -5.77 16.05
C GLY A 51 17.13 -4.53 16.19
N VAL A 52 17.09 -3.97 17.40
CA VAL A 52 17.87 -2.80 17.81
C VAL A 52 19.24 -3.27 18.35
N GLN A 53 20.31 -2.69 17.82
CA GLN A 53 21.70 -3.01 18.21
C GLN A 53 22.29 -1.97 19.16
N SER A 54 21.96 -0.69 18.95
CA SER A 54 22.33 0.39 19.85
C SER A 54 21.38 1.57 19.70
N VAL A 55 21.30 2.37 20.76
CA VAL A 55 20.55 3.63 20.81
C VAL A 55 21.53 4.74 21.19
N PHE A 56 21.46 5.87 20.49
CA PHE A 56 22.21 7.07 20.79
C PHE A 56 21.26 8.25 20.92
N ASP A 57 21.16 8.79 22.12
CA ASP A 57 20.33 9.96 22.40
C ASP A 57 21.02 11.23 21.95
N LEU A 58 20.29 12.09 21.25
CA LEU A 58 20.83 13.37 20.85
C LEU A 58 20.97 14.28 22.09
N PRO A 59 21.99 15.16 22.14
CA PRO A 59 22.09 16.16 23.19
C PRO A 59 20.81 16.99 23.29
N GLU A 60 20.35 17.25 24.51
CA GLU A 60 19.11 18.00 24.79
C GLU A 60 18.99 19.30 23.99
N ASN A 61 20.06 20.09 23.93
CA ASN A 61 20.07 21.35 23.20
C ASN A 61 19.81 21.16 21.70
N VAL A 62 20.27 20.05 21.11
CA VAL A 62 20.04 19.73 19.69
C VAL A 62 18.58 19.34 19.45
N ILE A 63 17.93 18.66 20.40
CA ILE A 63 16.50 18.34 20.32
C ILE A 63 15.68 19.63 20.40
N ILE A 64 15.99 20.51 21.35
CA ILE A 64 15.34 21.82 21.52
C ILE A 64 15.50 22.68 20.27
N ASP A 65 16.72 22.79 19.73
CA ASP A 65 17.00 23.61 18.55
C ASP A 65 16.21 23.12 17.32
N GLN A 66 16.02 21.81 17.14
CA GLN A 66 15.18 21.25 16.08
C GLN A 66 13.71 21.60 16.26
N ILE A 67 13.15 21.38 17.46
CA ILE A 67 11.74 21.66 17.74
C ILE A 67 11.45 23.15 17.51
N ARG A 68 12.30 24.04 18.01
CA ARG A 68 12.16 25.50 17.81
C ARG A 68 12.31 25.90 16.36
N ALA A 69 13.31 25.37 15.65
CA ALA A 69 13.50 25.67 14.24
C ALA A 69 12.24 25.35 13.39
N VAL A 70 11.51 24.29 13.74
CA VAL A 70 10.23 23.99 13.09
C VAL A 70 9.11 24.91 13.60
N LEU A 71 8.90 25.00 14.91
CA LEU A 71 7.73 25.69 15.47
C LEU A 71 7.79 27.22 15.34
N ASP A 72 8.99 27.80 15.20
CA ASP A 72 9.18 29.25 15.02
C ASP A 72 8.89 29.73 13.58
N ASP A 73 8.93 28.84 12.58
CA ASP A 73 8.75 29.18 11.15
C ASP A 73 7.53 28.50 10.51
N ILE A 74 7.31 27.22 10.84
CA ILE A 74 6.31 26.36 10.19
C ILE A 74 5.06 26.29 11.06
N HIS A 75 3.91 26.60 10.46
CA HIS A 75 2.64 26.33 11.13
C HIS A 75 2.37 24.84 11.16
N VAL A 76 2.58 24.22 12.32
CA VAL A 76 2.26 22.82 12.59
C VAL A 76 0.81 22.69 13.03
N ASP A 77 0.02 21.89 12.30
CA ASP A 77 -1.39 21.63 12.62
C ASP A 77 -1.55 20.52 13.68
N TYR A 78 -0.60 19.56 13.75
CA TYR A 78 -0.59 18.46 14.72
C TYR A 78 0.83 17.98 15.02
N ILE A 79 1.02 17.42 16.22
CA ILE A 79 2.26 16.72 16.59
C ILE A 79 1.98 15.23 16.75
N LYS A 80 2.92 14.38 16.32
CA LYS A 80 2.99 12.97 16.69
C LYS A 80 4.23 12.75 17.54
N ILE A 81 4.07 12.21 18.72
CA ILE A 81 5.17 11.85 19.61
C ILE A 81 5.35 10.33 19.53
N GLY A 82 6.57 9.89 19.22
CA GLY A 82 6.93 8.47 19.16
C GLY A 82 7.84 8.08 20.32
N MET A 83 8.80 7.20 20.02
CA MET A 83 9.80 6.74 20.99
C MET A 83 10.59 7.90 21.61
N LEU A 84 10.55 7.99 22.94
CA LEU A 84 11.38 8.84 23.80
C LEU A 84 12.14 7.91 24.73
N SER A 85 13.47 7.90 24.70
CA SER A 85 14.27 6.82 25.35
C SER A 85 14.52 7.00 26.84
N SER A 86 14.47 8.24 27.34
CA SER A 86 14.83 8.57 28.72
C SER A 86 13.86 9.59 29.34
N LYS A 87 13.86 9.64 30.67
CA LYS A 87 13.08 10.61 31.44
C LYS A 87 13.44 12.06 31.09
N GLU A 88 14.71 12.35 30.88
CA GLU A 88 15.19 13.68 30.49
C GLU A 88 14.61 14.11 29.15
N ILE A 89 14.55 13.20 28.17
CA ILE A 89 13.94 13.47 26.87
C ILE A 89 12.43 13.66 27.00
N VAL A 90 11.75 12.84 27.81
CA VAL A 90 10.31 13.01 28.08
C VAL A 90 10.03 14.39 28.65
N HIS A 91 10.76 14.78 29.70
CA HIS A 91 10.62 16.09 30.33
C HIS A 91 10.90 17.23 29.35
N LEU A 92 11.96 17.10 28.55
CA LEU A 92 12.32 18.08 27.53
C LEU A 92 11.19 18.24 26.51
N VAL A 93 10.69 17.15 25.95
CA VAL A 93 9.61 17.20 24.94
C VAL A 93 8.35 17.80 25.55
N ALA A 94 7.93 17.35 26.74
CA ALA A 94 6.80 17.91 27.46
C ALA A 94 6.95 19.42 27.70
N SER A 95 8.14 19.88 28.09
CA SER A 95 8.44 21.30 28.29
C SER A 95 8.36 22.13 27.00
N GLN A 96 8.83 21.58 25.87
CA GLN A 96 8.83 22.33 24.61
C GLN A 96 7.43 22.39 24.01
N ILE A 97 6.63 21.33 24.08
CA ILE A 97 5.27 21.34 23.52
C ILE A 97 4.27 22.10 24.40
N SER A 98 4.45 22.10 25.73
CA SER A 98 3.60 22.90 26.64
C SER A 98 3.83 24.41 26.52
N GLY A 99 5.02 24.81 26.06
CA GLY A 99 5.36 26.22 25.82
C GLY A 99 4.81 26.80 24.52
N VAL A 100 4.18 26.00 23.66
CA VAL A 100 3.59 26.42 22.40
C VAL A 100 2.07 26.35 22.51
N ASP A 101 1.40 27.47 22.26
CA ASP A 101 -0.05 27.60 22.46
C ASP A 101 -0.85 26.52 21.68
N GLY A 102 -1.25 25.46 22.38
CA GLY A 102 -2.40 24.62 22.03
C GLY A 102 -2.28 23.72 20.81
N ILE A 103 -1.07 23.34 20.35
CA ILE A 103 -0.96 22.37 19.26
C ILE A 103 -1.34 20.97 19.78
N PRO A 104 -2.40 20.34 19.24
CA PRO A 104 -2.81 19.01 19.68
C PRO A 104 -1.81 17.95 19.23
N PHE A 105 -1.71 16.86 19.99
CA PHE A 105 -0.80 15.77 19.66
C PHE A 105 -1.38 14.38 19.86
N VAL A 106 -0.83 13.44 19.10
CA VAL A 106 -0.99 11.99 19.27
C VAL A 106 0.26 11.45 19.94
N LEU A 107 0.09 10.67 21.00
CA LEU A 107 1.17 10.03 21.74
C LEU A 107 1.17 8.53 21.47
N ASP A 108 2.27 8.04 20.91
CA ASP A 108 2.56 6.61 20.74
C ASP A 108 3.52 6.18 21.85
N PRO A 109 3.05 5.52 22.93
CA PRO A 109 3.84 5.25 24.14
C PRO A 109 4.78 4.06 23.94
N VAL A 110 5.68 4.16 22.96
CA VAL A 110 6.56 3.07 22.53
C VAL A 110 7.50 2.65 23.66
N MET A 111 7.32 1.43 24.17
CA MET A 111 8.18 0.86 25.22
C MET A 111 9.24 -0.11 24.69
N SER A 112 8.95 -0.78 23.57
CA SER A 112 9.83 -1.79 22.99
C SER A 112 9.80 -1.78 21.47
N ALA A 113 10.89 -2.21 20.85
CA ALA A 113 10.94 -2.35 19.41
C ALA A 113 10.22 -3.63 18.99
N GLU A 114 9.41 -3.53 17.94
CA GLU A 114 8.75 -4.70 17.35
C GLU A 114 9.74 -5.72 16.75
N ALA A 115 10.90 -5.24 16.28
CA ALA A 115 12.01 -6.08 15.87
C ALA A 115 12.82 -6.65 17.06
N GLY A 116 12.47 -6.28 18.30
CA GLY A 116 13.11 -6.67 19.55
C GLY A 116 14.05 -5.61 20.15
N GLY A 117 14.02 -5.47 21.48
CA GLY A 117 14.84 -4.55 22.27
C GLY A 117 14.00 -3.60 23.13
N SER A 118 14.46 -3.31 24.37
CA SER A 118 13.84 -2.27 25.20
C SER A 118 14.21 -0.89 24.67
N LEU A 119 13.24 0.02 24.59
CA LEU A 119 13.41 1.38 24.07
C LEU A 119 13.11 2.47 25.09
N LEU A 120 12.50 2.12 26.23
CA LEU A 120 12.09 3.04 27.28
C LEU A 120 12.59 2.54 28.64
N THR A 121 13.11 3.44 29.47
CA THR A 121 13.43 3.15 30.88
C THR A 121 12.18 3.29 31.77
N GLU A 122 12.14 2.59 32.90
CA GLU A 122 10.97 2.62 33.81
C GLU A 122 10.64 4.05 34.30
N ASP A 123 11.67 4.85 34.60
CA ASP A 123 11.52 6.25 35.02
C ASP A 123 11.05 7.17 33.89
N ALA A 124 11.29 6.80 32.63
CA ALA A 124 10.76 7.51 31.47
C ALA A 124 9.25 7.23 31.28
N LEU A 125 8.79 6.02 31.62
CA LEU A 125 7.36 5.70 31.62
C LEU A 125 6.60 6.54 32.64
N GLU A 126 7.10 6.63 33.88
CA GLU A 126 6.49 7.47 34.93
C GLU A 126 6.39 8.95 34.50
N ALA A 127 7.44 9.46 33.87
CA ALA A 127 7.45 10.82 33.32
C ALA A 127 6.43 10.97 32.19
N MET A 128 6.29 9.96 31.31
CA MET A 128 5.33 10.01 30.20
C MET A 128 3.88 10.04 30.72
N ILE A 129 3.59 9.20 31.73
CA ILE A 129 2.27 9.12 32.37
C ILE A 129 1.90 10.45 33.05
N SER A 130 2.85 11.11 33.69
CA SER A 130 2.58 12.34 34.46
C SER A 130 2.67 13.63 33.63
N GLU A 131 3.49 13.67 32.58
CA GLU A 131 3.81 14.91 31.85
C GLU A 131 3.24 14.96 30.41
N LEU A 132 2.93 13.81 29.78
CA LEU A 132 2.47 13.77 28.39
C LEU A 132 1.06 13.22 28.22
N ILE A 133 0.72 12.06 28.82
CA ILE A 133 -0.61 11.46 28.70
C ILE A 133 -1.74 12.45 29.02
N PRO A 134 -1.69 13.24 30.11
CA PRO A 134 -2.80 14.11 30.51
C PRO A 134 -3.14 15.21 29.51
N PHE A 135 -2.28 15.48 28.53
CA PHE A 135 -2.46 16.52 27.52
C PHE A 135 -2.63 15.96 26.10
N ALA A 136 -2.53 14.64 25.93
CA ALA A 136 -2.64 14.01 24.63
C ALA A 136 -4.07 14.06 24.09
N THR A 137 -4.19 14.24 22.77
CA THR A 137 -5.49 14.08 22.10
C THR A 137 -5.86 12.62 21.94
N VAL A 138 -4.89 11.80 21.52
CA VAL A 138 -5.04 10.36 21.42
C VAL A 138 -3.77 9.71 21.93
N VAL A 139 -3.89 8.72 22.80
CA VAL A 139 -2.80 7.80 23.17
C VAL A 139 -3.05 6.45 22.49
N THR A 140 -2.03 5.87 21.86
CA THR A 140 -2.17 4.67 21.01
C THR A 140 -1.43 3.44 21.56
N PRO A 141 -1.62 3.02 22.82
CA PRO A 141 -0.87 1.89 23.37
C PRO A 141 -1.23 0.57 22.67
N ASN A 142 -0.27 -0.32 22.54
CA ASN A 142 -0.58 -1.75 22.38
C ASN A 142 -0.99 -2.37 23.73
N VAL A 143 -1.42 -3.64 23.72
CA VAL A 143 -1.84 -4.34 24.94
C VAL A 143 -0.78 -4.31 26.04
N PHE A 144 0.48 -4.60 25.75
CA PHE A 144 1.54 -4.59 26.77
C PHE A 144 1.82 -3.19 27.31
N GLU A 145 1.79 -2.18 26.44
CA GLU A 145 1.95 -0.78 26.85
C GLU A 145 0.79 -0.31 27.72
N ALA A 146 -0.45 -0.71 27.39
CA ALA A 146 -1.63 -0.41 28.19
C ALA A 146 -1.57 -1.08 29.57
N GLU A 147 -1.10 -2.33 29.64
CA GLU A 147 -0.86 -3.03 30.90
C GLU A 147 0.18 -2.29 31.75
N SER A 148 1.28 -1.83 31.14
CA SER A 148 2.33 -1.08 31.85
C SER A 148 1.91 0.33 32.28
N ILE A 149 1.00 0.98 31.56
CA ILE A 149 0.48 2.31 31.92
C ILE A 149 -0.53 2.23 33.07
N THR A 150 -1.34 1.17 33.10
CA THR A 150 -2.53 1.10 33.99
C THR A 150 -2.40 0.11 35.14
N ASP A 151 -1.39 -0.76 35.12
CA ASP A 151 -1.27 -1.95 35.98
C ASP A 151 -2.47 -2.93 35.86
N ILE A 152 -3.34 -2.77 34.86
CA ILE A 152 -4.47 -3.67 34.57
C ILE A 152 -3.98 -4.75 33.61
N LYS A 153 -4.14 -6.03 33.97
CA LYS A 153 -3.83 -7.15 33.08
C LYS A 153 -4.93 -7.31 32.03
N ILE A 154 -4.56 -7.40 30.75
CA ILE A 154 -5.51 -7.50 29.64
C ILE A 154 -5.48 -8.92 29.06
N LEU A 155 -6.55 -9.67 29.29
CA LEU A 155 -6.73 -11.04 28.77
C LEU A 155 -7.79 -11.09 27.67
N ASP A 156 -8.74 -10.15 27.67
CA ASP A 156 -9.80 -10.06 26.68
C ASP A 156 -10.18 -8.61 26.33
N ILE A 157 -11.25 -8.48 25.53
CA ILE A 157 -11.77 -7.18 25.07
C ILE A 157 -12.35 -6.35 26.21
N ASP A 158 -12.95 -6.97 27.23
CA ASP A 158 -13.55 -6.23 28.34
C ASP A 158 -12.45 -5.64 29.24
N ASP A 159 -11.38 -6.39 29.50
CA ASP A 159 -10.19 -5.86 30.19
C ASP A 159 -9.55 -4.70 29.39
N ALA A 160 -9.49 -4.82 28.06
CA ALA A 160 -8.97 -3.75 27.20
C ALA A 160 -9.83 -2.48 27.24
N LYS A 161 -11.15 -2.60 27.43
CA LYS A 161 -12.04 -1.43 27.66
C LYS A 161 -11.74 -0.77 28.99
N GLU A 162 -11.53 -1.55 30.04
CA GLU A 162 -11.16 -1.05 31.37
C GLU A 162 -9.83 -0.29 31.31
N ALA A 163 -8.81 -0.88 30.68
CA ALA A 163 -7.52 -0.24 30.48
C ALA A 163 -7.64 1.05 29.63
N ALA A 164 -8.42 1.04 28.55
CA ALA A 164 -8.62 2.23 27.73
C ALA A 164 -9.31 3.36 28.52
N ALA A 165 -10.31 3.04 29.35
CA ALA A 165 -10.95 4.01 30.25
C ALA A 165 -9.98 4.54 31.31
N ALA A 166 -9.18 3.67 31.94
CA ALA A 166 -8.18 4.09 32.92
C ALA A 166 -7.14 5.05 32.33
N ILE A 167 -6.76 4.87 31.05
CA ILE A 167 -5.84 5.81 30.37
C ILE A 167 -6.52 7.16 30.09
N VAL A 168 -7.81 7.16 29.72
CA VAL A 168 -8.58 8.41 29.59
C VAL A 168 -8.70 9.13 30.93
N ASP A 169 -8.87 8.40 32.04
CA ASP A 169 -8.91 8.97 33.40
C ASP A 169 -7.59 9.65 33.82
N LEU A 170 -6.46 9.33 33.15
CA LEU A 170 -5.20 10.06 33.32
C LEU A 170 -5.22 11.46 32.68
N GLY A 171 -6.21 11.77 31.86
CA GLY A 171 -6.49 13.11 31.33
C GLY A 171 -6.42 13.25 29.81
N CYS A 172 -6.04 12.22 29.06
CA CYS A 172 -6.05 12.29 27.59
C CYS A 172 -7.49 12.31 27.06
N ARG A 173 -7.73 12.97 25.91
CA ARG A 173 -9.08 13.02 25.31
C ARG A 173 -9.57 11.67 24.77
N ALA A 174 -8.63 10.79 24.42
CA ALA A 174 -8.92 9.45 23.94
C ALA A 174 -7.73 8.50 24.10
N ALA A 175 -8.03 7.22 24.31
CA ALA A 175 -7.08 6.13 24.28
C ALA A 175 -7.56 5.04 23.31
N VAL A 176 -6.66 4.55 22.45
CA VAL A 176 -6.95 3.44 21.54
C VAL A 176 -5.98 2.29 21.80
N VAL A 177 -6.46 1.26 22.50
CA VAL A 177 -5.71 0.02 22.72
C VAL A 177 -5.72 -0.79 21.43
N THR A 178 -4.55 -0.92 20.80
CA THR A 178 -4.44 -1.50 19.46
C THR A 178 -4.62 -3.02 19.45
N GLY A 179 -5.27 -3.52 18.41
CA GLY A 179 -5.82 -4.86 18.36
C GLY A 179 -4.86 -5.98 18.01
N GLY A 180 -3.55 -5.72 17.87
CA GLY A 180 -2.56 -6.75 17.48
C GLY A 180 -2.60 -8.00 18.37
N HIS A 181 -2.89 -7.82 19.66
CA HIS A 181 -3.04 -8.89 20.65
C HIS A 181 -4.52 -9.18 21.01
N LEU A 182 -5.46 -8.48 20.37
CA LEU A 182 -6.91 -8.59 20.56
C LEU A 182 -7.59 -9.08 19.26
N HIS A 183 -6.96 -10.05 18.58
CA HIS A 183 -7.44 -10.65 17.33
C HIS A 183 -7.72 -9.65 16.20
N GLY A 184 -7.04 -8.50 16.20
CA GLY A 184 -7.17 -7.44 15.22
C GLY A 184 -8.28 -6.43 15.51
N THR A 185 -8.94 -6.48 16.67
CA THR A 185 -9.96 -5.49 17.07
C THR A 185 -9.36 -4.44 18.00
N ASP A 186 -9.48 -3.16 17.65
CA ASP A 186 -8.98 -2.07 18.53
C ASP A 186 -10.10 -1.66 19.47
N VAL A 187 -9.73 -1.22 20.68
CA VAL A 187 -10.65 -0.67 21.67
C VAL A 187 -10.37 0.81 21.82
N LEU A 188 -11.30 1.65 21.35
CA LEU A 188 -11.24 3.10 21.46
C LEU A 188 -12.12 3.55 22.63
N CYS A 189 -11.53 4.25 23.58
CA CYS A 189 -12.23 5.01 24.60
C CYS A 189 -12.00 6.50 24.33
N HIS A 190 -13.05 7.32 24.27
CA HIS A 190 -12.90 8.75 24.01
C HIS A 190 -14.01 9.59 24.63
N GLU A 191 -13.71 10.85 24.92
CA GLU A 191 -14.70 11.82 25.36
C GLU A 191 -15.65 12.19 24.20
N THR A 192 -16.95 12.32 24.48
CA THR A 192 -18.01 12.67 23.50
C THR A 192 -18.54 14.10 23.63
N GLY A 193 -17.99 14.87 24.58
CA GLY A 193 -18.47 16.19 24.98
C GLY A 193 -19.20 16.13 26.34
N GLU A 194 -19.26 17.26 27.05
CA GLU A 194 -19.89 17.39 28.38
C GLU A 194 -19.31 16.46 29.49
N GLY A 195 -18.17 15.82 29.25
CA GLY A 195 -17.51 14.91 30.20
C GLY A 195 -17.97 13.46 30.10
N ASP A 196 -18.82 13.11 29.13
CA ASP A 196 -19.23 11.73 28.89
C ASP A 196 -18.19 10.96 28.06
N ILE A 197 -17.94 9.72 28.45
CA ILE A 197 -17.00 8.80 27.79
C ILE A 197 -17.78 7.77 26.95
N ASP A 198 -17.32 7.54 25.72
CA ASP A 198 -17.82 6.49 24.83
C ASP A 198 -16.72 5.47 24.54
N VAL A 199 -17.12 4.20 24.48
CA VAL A 199 -16.23 3.08 24.25
C VAL A 199 -16.68 2.33 23.00
N ARG A 200 -15.82 2.31 21.99
CA ARG A 200 -16.08 1.73 20.67
C ARG A 200 -15.10 0.62 20.36
N LEU A 201 -15.62 -0.41 19.71
CA LEU A 201 -14.79 -1.44 19.08
C LEU A 201 -14.58 -1.06 17.62
N ILE A 202 -13.33 -1.08 17.18
CA ILE A 202 -12.96 -0.92 15.77
C ILE A 202 -12.59 -2.30 15.25
N PRO A 203 -13.52 -3.03 14.62
CA PRO A 203 -13.31 -4.42 14.24
C PRO A 203 -12.24 -4.53 13.16
N GLY A 204 -11.47 -5.61 13.23
CA GLY A 204 -10.49 -5.98 12.22
C GLY A 204 -10.14 -7.45 12.33
N ASN A 205 -9.24 -7.91 11.47
CA ASN A 205 -8.71 -9.27 11.51
C ASN A 205 -7.19 -9.21 11.45
N LEU A 206 -6.52 -10.17 12.08
CA LEU A 206 -5.09 -10.37 11.85
C LEU A 206 -4.86 -10.72 10.37
N ILE A 207 -3.96 -9.99 9.72
CA ILE A 207 -3.56 -10.23 8.34
C ILE A 207 -2.12 -10.70 8.28
N LYS A 208 -1.82 -11.53 7.28
CA LYS A 208 -0.44 -11.92 6.99
C LYS A 208 0.29 -10.76 6.36
N GLY A 209 1.47 -10.44 6.87
CA GLY A 209 2.31 -9.35 6.38
C GLY A 209 3.49 -9.12 7.31
N GLY A 210 4.34 -8.17 6.92
CA GLY A 210 5.34 -7.61 7.81
C GLY A 210 4.67 -6.59 8.73
N THR A 211 5.07 -6.57 10.00
CA THR A 211 4.46 -5.68 10.98
C THR A 211 5.40 -4.57 11.45
N HIS A 212 6.71 -4.66 11.18
CA HIS A 212 7.69 -3.70 11.66
C HIS A 212 7.30 -2.26 11.26
N GLY A 213 7.01 -1.45 12.28
CA GLY A 213 6.63 -0.05 12.13
C GLY A 213 5.12 0.17 11.96
N ALA A 214 4.29 -0.85 12.16
CA ALA A 214 2.84 -0.73 12.12
C ALA A 214 2.32 0.25 13.18
N GLY A 215 2.83 0.20 14.41
CA GLY A 215 2.46 1.14 15.48
C GLY A 215 2.74 2.60 15.12
N CYS A 216 3.98 2.91 14.71
CA CYS A 216 4.35 4.26 14.27
C CYS A 216 3.51 4.72 13.07
N THR A 217 3.24 3.83 12.12
CA THR A 217 2.40 4.12 10.95
C THR A 217 0.95 4.42 11.37
N TYR A 218 0.41 3.67 12.33
CA TYR A 218 -0.95 3.86 12.84
C TYR A 218 -1.10 5.20 13.56
N SER A 219 -0.21 5.51 14.50
CA SER A 219 -0.24 6.76 15.26
C SER A 219 0.03 7.99 14.37
N ALA A 220 0.94 7.88 13.40
CA ALA A 220 1.17 8.92 12.39
C ALA A 220 -0.06 9.14 11.48
N ALA A 221 -0.76 8.08 11.09
CA ALA A 221 -1.99 8.18 10.30
C ALA A 221 -3.11 8.86 11.10
N ILE A 222 -3.28 8.51 12.38
CA ILE A 222 -4.24 9.20 13.28
C ILE A 222 -3.92 10.69 13.35
N ALA A 223 -2.66 11.07 13.61
CA ALA A 223 -2.27 12.47 13.69
C ALA A 223 -2.60 13.24 12.40
N THR A 224 -2.38 12.61 11.24
CA THR A 224 -2.66 13.22 9.94
C THR A 224 -4.16 13.40 9.71
N TYR A 225 -4.97 12.36 9.96
CA TYR A 225 -6.41 12.44 9.77
C TYR A 225 -7.09 13.41 10.75
N LEU A 226 -6.59 13.50 11.99
CA LEU A 226 -7.05 14.52 12.94
C LEU A 226 -6.72 15.94 12.46
N ALA A 227 -5.52 16.13 11.89
CA ALA A 227 -5.11 17.41 11.31
C ALA A 227 -5.97 17.80 10.09
N GLU A 228 -6.47 16.81 9.34
CA GLU A 228 -7.46 17.02 8.26
C GLU A 228 -8.87 17.34 8.78
N GLY A 229 -9.11 17.25 10.09
CA GLY A 229 -10.37 17.59 10.74
C GLY A 229 -11.33 16.43 10.94
N LEU A 230 -10.88 15.17 10.83
CA LEU A 230 -11.70 14.02 11.17
C LEU A 230 -11.96 13.98 12.69
N ALA A 231 -13.13 13.48 13.08
CA ALA A 231 -13.40 13.14 14.48
C ALA A 231 -12.54 11.96 14.92
N ILE A 232 -12.23 11.85 16.22
CA ILE A 232 -11.36 10.80 16.78
C ILE A 232 -11.76 9.39 16.30
N PRO A 233 -13.05 8.97 16.38
CA PRO A 233 -13.43 7.63 15.92
C PRO A 233 -13.14 7.42 14.43
N ASP A 234 -13.45 8.41 13.59
CA ASP A 234 -13.25 8.32 12.14
C ASP A 234 -11.76 8.30 11.79
N ALA A 235 -10.94 9.08 12.49
CA ALA A 235 -9.49 9.08 12.33
C ALA A 235 -8.87 7.72 12.71
N CYS A 236 -9.32 7.10 13.81
CA CYS A 236 -8.87 5.77 14.21
C CYS A 236 -9.29 4.68 13.22
N ILE A 237 -10.51 4.74 12.69
CA ILE A 237 -11.00 3.82 11.64
C ILE A 237 -10.15 3.97 10.37
N ALA A 238 -9.96 5.20 9.90
CA ALA A 238 -9.19 5.48 8.68
C ALA A 238 -7.71 5.09 8.85
N ALA A 239 -7.12 5.32 10.03
CA ALA A 239 -5.77 4.88 10.35
C ALA A 239 -5.64 3.36 10.39
N LYS A 240 -6.65 2.65 10.90
CA LYS A 240 -6.69 1.18 10.91
C LYS A 240 -6.70 0.65 9.48
N ASP A 241 -7.56 1.19 8.63
CA ASP A 241 -7.62 0.82 7.22
C ASP A 241 -6.29 1.11 6.51
N PHE A 242 -5.66 2.24 6.80
CA PHE A 242 -4.36 2.60 6.22
C PHE A 242 -3.25 1.62 6.64
N VAL A 243 -3.07 1.36 7.93
CA VAL A 243 -2.02 0.45 8.41
C VAL A 243 -2.25 -0.98 7.94
N MET A 244 -3.50 -1.41 7.81
CA MET A 244 -3.85 -2.73 7.27
C MET A 244 -3.44 -2.88 5.80
N HIS A 245 -3.57 -1.84 4.99
CA HIS A 245 -3.01 -1.84 3.63
C HIS A 245 -1.49 -1.87 3.65
N ALA A 246 -0.85 -1.06 4.51
CA ALA A 246 0.60 -1.02 4.63
C ALA A 246 1.21 -2.36 5.07
N ILE A 247 0.56 -3.08 5.99
CA ILE A 247 0.97 -4.44 6.42
C ILE A 247 0.83 -5.44 5.28
N ARG A 248 -0.28 -5.39 4.54
CA ARG A 248 -0.52 -6.30 3.41
C ARG A 248 0.54 -6.13 2.32
N ASP A 249 0.96 -4.89 2.07
CA ASP A 249 1.92 -4.52 1.04
C ASP A 249 3.38 -4.49 1.56
N ALA A 250 3.63 -5.06 2.76
CA ALA A 250 4.94 -5.08 3.38
C ALA A 250 6.02 -5.70 2.49
N HIS A 251 7.25 -5.19 2.63
CA HIS A 251 8.37 -5.60 1.79
C HIS A 251 9.42 -6.41 2.57
N ILE A 252 9.81 -7.55 2.02
CA ILE A 252 10.93 -8.34 2.55
C ILE A 252 12.23 -7.68 2.08
N VAL A 253 12.77 -6.78 2.91
CA VAL A 253 14.03 -6.04 2.64
C VAL A 253 15.22 -6.52 3.48
N GLY A 254 14.99 -7.45 4.41
CA GLY A 254 15.99 -8.00 5.31
C GLY A 254 15.62 -9.40 5.80
N GLY A 255 16.43 -9.97 6.69
CA GLY A 255 16.28 -11.34 7.18
C GLY A 255 15.33 -11.53 8.37
N GLY A 256 14.75 -10.45 8.89
CA GLY A 256 13.86 -10.48 10.05
C GLY A 256 12.45 -9.98 9.76
N VAL A 257 11.87 -9.19 10.67
CA VAL A 257 10.51 -8.66 10.52
C VAL A 257 10.48 -7.64 9.38
N ALA A 258 9.64 -7.92 8.38
CA ALA A 258 9.49 -7.04 7.22
C ALA A 258 8.80 -5.72 7.61
N PRO A 259 9.32 -4.56 7.17
CA PRO A 259 8.64 -3.28 7.35
C PRO A 259 7.34 -3.20 6.55
N VAL A 260 6.35 -2.54 7.13
CA VAL A 260 5.12 -2.15 6.43
C VAL A 260 5.44 -1.18 5.28
N ASN A 261 4.58 -1.11 4.27
CA ASN A 261 4.75 -0.24 3.12
C ASN A 261 3.74 0.92 3.14
N GLN A 262 4.13 2.04 3.74
CA GLN A 262 3.27 3.22 3.90
C GLN A 262 2.80 3.81 2.55
N ILE A 263 3.56 3.62 1.47
CA ILE A 263 3.24 4.15 0.14
C ILE A 263 2.58 3.11 -0.79
N GLY A 264 2.30 1.89 -0.30
CA GLY A 264 1.84 0.76 -1.12
C GLY A 264 0.56 1.06 -1.89
N GLN A 265 -0.43 1.64 -1.22
CA GLN A 265 -1.69 2.04 -1.84
C GLN A 265 -1.50 3.15 -2.89
N VAL A 266 -0.69 4.18 -2.59
CA VAL A 266 -0.39 5.28 -3.51
C VAL A 266 0.24 4.77 -4.80
N LEU A 267 1.23 3.87 -4.69
CA LEU A 267 1.89 3.25 -5.84
C LEU A 267 0.91 2.38 -6.65
N THR A 268 0.05 1.63 -5.95
CA THR A 268 -0.97 0.80 -6.59
C THR A 268 -1.98 1.64 -7.36
N ASP A 269 -2.50 2.71 -6.76
CA ASP A 269 -3.45 3.60 -7.41
C ASP A 269 -2.85 4.30 -8.63
N ALA A 270 -1.61 4.78 -8.53
CA ALA A 270 -0.88 5.34 -9.65
C ALA A 270 -0.68 4.31 -10.79
N ALA A 271 -0.27 3.09 -10.46
CA ALA A 271 -0.12 2.01 -11.43
C ALA A 271 -1.45 1.65 -12.09
N ARG A 272 -2.54 1.65 -11.32
CA ARG A 272 -3.88 1.35 -11.83
C ARG A 272 -4.35 2.40 -12.84
N TYR A 273 -4.15 3.67 -12.54
CA TYR A 273 -4.42 4.76 -13.48
C TYR A 273 -3.61 4.62 -14.76
N LEU A 274 -2.31 4.38 -14.65
CA LEU A 274 -1.42 4.24 -15.82
C LEU A 274 -1.83 3.06 -16.72
N ALA A 275 -2.23 1.92 -16.14
CA ALA A 275 -2.71 0.78 -16.92
C ALA A 275 -4.02 1.08 -17.67
N ILE A 276 -4.98 1.77 -17.03
CA ILE A 276 -6.21 2.22 -17.72
C ILE A 276 -5.86 3.19 -18.86
N ALA A 277 -4.97 4.14 -18.62
CA ALA A 277 -4.56 5.12 -19.63
C ALA A 277 -3.86 4.45 -20.83
N ASP A 278 -3.00 3.47 -20.58
CA ASP A 278 -2.30 2.70 -21.60
C ASP A 278 -3.27 1.88 -22.46
N VAL A 279 -4.17 1.10 -21.85
CA VAL A 279 -5.19 0.34 -22.58
C VAL A 279 -6.14 1.26 -23.33
N SER A 280 -6.54 2.39 -22.75
CA SER A 280 -7.40 3.38 -23.43
C SER A 280 -6.72 4.01 -24.64
N ALA A 281 -5.41 4.30 -24.55
CA ALA A 281 -4.63 4.79 -25.67
C ALA A 281 -4.49 3.72 -26.77
N ALA A 282 -4.31 2.46 -26.38
CA ALA A 282 -4.24 1.34 -27.30
C ALA A 282 -5.58 1.11 -28.04
N VAL A 283 -6.72 1.21 -27.34
CA VAL A 283 -8.07 1.14 -27.95
C VAL A 283 -8.25 2.24 -28.98
N ARG A 284 -7.89 3.49 -28.69
CA ARG A 284 -7.98 4.59 -29.67
C ARG A 284 -7.17 4.29 -30.94
N ARG A 285 -5.94 3.78 -30.79
CA ARG A 285 -5.11 3.38 -31.94
C ARG A 285 -5.74 2.26 -32.78
N ILE A 286 -6.44 1.32 -32.12
CA ILE A 286 -7.19 0.27 -32.81
C ILE A 286 -8.36 0.86 -33.60
N GLU A 287 -9.16 1.74 -32.98
CA GLU A 287 -10.34 2.35 -33.61
C GLU A 287 -9.97 3.29 -34.77
N ASP A 288 -8.84 3.99 -34.66
CA ASP A 288 -8.30 4.87 -35.71
C ASP A 288 -7.66 4.10 -36.88
N CYS A 289 -7.31 2.82 -36.68
CA CYS A 289 -6.66 1.98 -37.68
C CYS A 289 -7.68 1.19 -38.52
N LYS A 290 -7.89 1.63 -39.77
CA LYS A 290 -8.85 1.01 -40.69
C LYS A 290 -8.54 -0.45 -41.00
N THR A 291 -7.27 -0.81 -41.13
CA THR A 291 -6.84 -2.17 -41.47
C THR A 291 -6.99 -3.14 -40.30
N PHE A 292 -7.05 -2.64 -39.05
CA PHE A 292 -7.10 -3.50 -37.86
C PHE A 292 -8.31 -4.43 -37.84
N ALA A 293 -9.43 -4.05 -38.46
CA ALA A 293 -10.63 -4.88 -38.53
C ALA A 293 -10.37 -6.28 -39.14
N SER A 294 -9.37 -6.41 -40.02
CA SER A 294 -8.98 -7.69 -40.63
C SER A 294 -8.43 -8.69 -39.62
N LEU A 295 -7.84 -8.20 -38.53
CA LEU A 295 -7.23 -8.99 -37.45
C LEU A 295 -8.24 -9.46 -36.40
N ILE A 296 -9.48 -8.98 -36.43
CA ILE A 296 -10.48 -9.28 -35.38
C ILE A 296 -11.05 -10.70 -35.59
N PRO A 297 -10.98 -11.60 -34.60
CA PRO A 297 -11.58 -12.94 -34.65
C PRO A 297 -13.10 -12.89 -34.50
N GLU A 298 -13.80 -14.01 -34.72
CA GLU A 298 -15.26 -14.05 -34.60
C GLU A 298 -15.73 -13.70 -33.17
N VAL A 299 -15.00 -14.17 -32.16
CA VAL A 299 -15.29 -13.84 -30.75
C VAL A 299 -14.84 -12.43 -30.33
N GLY A 300 -14.22 -11.67 -31.24
CA GLY A 300 -13.68 -10.34 -30.98
C GLY A 300 -12.31 -10.32 -30.29
N CYS A 301 -11.64 -9.18 -30.40
CA CYS A 301 -10.37 -8.90 -29.73
C CYS A 301 -10.61 -8.47 -28.29
N ASN A 302 -9.61 -8.64 -27.45
CA ASN A 302 -9.47 -7.94 -26.19
C ASN A 302 -8.00 -7.66 -25.95
N ILE A 303 -7.73 -6.59 -25.21
CA ILE A 303 -6.40 -6.13 -24.85
C ILE A 303 -6.40 -5.80 -23.38
N GLY A 304 -5.32 -6.14 -22.70
CA GLY A 304 -5.17 -5.79 -21.29
C GLY A 304 -3.74 -5.50 -20.91
N THR A 305 -3.61 -4.81 -19.77
CA THR A 305 -2.35 -4.44 -19.14
C THR A 305 -2.44 -4.67 -17.64
N ALA A 306 -1.46 -5.38 -17.09
CA ALA A 306 -1.28 -5.61 -15.67
C ALA A 306 -0.53 -4.45 -15.00
N ILE A 307 -0.88 -4.17 -13.74
CA ILE A 307 -0.01 -3.40 -12.85
C ILE A 307 1.26 -4.20 -12.50
N PRO A 308 2.37 -3.57 -12.08
CA PRO A 308 3.64 -4.26 -11.83
C PRO A 308 3.57 -5.45 -10.86
N GLN A 309 2.75 -5.34 -9.81
CA GLN A 309 2.59 -6.39 -8.79
C GLN A 309 1.32 -7.22 -8.98
N ALA A 310 0.80 -7.34 -10.21
CA ALA A 310 -0.44 -8.07 -10.45
C ALA A 310 -0.35 -9.55 -10.01
N GLN A 311 -1.32 -9.99 -9.20
CA GLN A 311 -1.41 -11.37 -8.73
C GLN A 311 -2.70 -12.06 -9.18
N SER A 312 -3.70 -11.28 -9.59
CA SER A 312 -5.03 -11.75 -9.90
C SER A 312 -5.62 -11.03 -11.11
N VAL A 313 -6.72 -11.57 -11.64
CA VAL A 313 -7.47 -10.94 -12.74
C VAL A 313 -7.91 -9.50 -12.41
N ARG A 314 -8.10 -9.18 -11.12
CA ARG A 314 -8.52 -7.84 -10.66
C ARG A 314 -7.42 -6.78 -10.80
N ASP A 315 -6.20 -7.21 -11.10
CA ASP A 315 -5.01 -6.36 -11.23
C ASP A 315 -4.67 -6.07 -12.70
N ILE A 316 -5.53 -6.50 -13.63
CA ILE A 316 -5.40 -6.24 -15.07
C ILE A 316 -6.52 -5.32 -15.53
N ALA A 317 -6.15 -4.19 -16.13
CA ALA A 317 -7.06 -3.34 -16.88
C ALA A 317 -7.28 -3.96 -18.26
N ALA A 318 -8.53 -4.05 -18.71
CA ALA A 318 -8.88 -4.56 -20.02
C ALA A 318 -10.19 -3.94 -20.52
N VAL A 319 -10.54 -4.17 -21.79
CA VAL A 319 -11.81 -3.71 -22.36
C VAL A 319 -12.94 -4.60 -21.85
N ARG A 320 -13.96 -4.02 -21.20
CA ARG A 320 -15.20 -4.72 -20.86
C ARG A 320 -15.88 -5.18 -22.16
N SER A 321 -16.29 -6.45 -22.18
CA SER A 321 -16.74 -7.15 -23.40
C SER A 321 -15.58 -7.38 -24.38
N ARG A 322 -15.63 -6.79 -25.58
CA ARG A 322 -14.69 -7.04 -26.68
C ARG A 322 -14.52 -5.79 -27.55
N ILE A 323 -13.43 -5.79 -28.30
CA ILE A 323 -13.27 -4.96 -29.49
C ILE A 323 -13.76 -5.79 -30.67
N VAL A 324 -14.71 -5.26 -31.43
CA VAL A 324 -15.40 -5.97 -32.51
C VAL A 324 -15.23 -5.25 -33.84
N ARG A 325 -15.46 -5.96 -34.94
CA ARG A 325 -15.62 -5.32 -36.25
C ARG A 325 -16.88 -4.45 -36.21
N PHE A 326 -16.75 -3.19 -36.60
CA PHE A 326 -17.85 -2.25 -36.63
C PHE A 326 -17.79 -1.42 -37.91
N ARG A 327 -18.75 -1.64 -38.81
CA ARG A 327 -18.75 -1.09 -40.17
C ARG A 327 -17.44 -1.48 -40.89
N GLU A 328 -16.72 -0.50 -41.45
CA GLU A 328 -15.44 -0.70 -42.13
C GLU A 328 -14.23 -0.70 -41.18
N GLY A 329 -14.45 -0.56 -39.87
CA GLY A 329 -13.38 -0.45 -38.88
C GLY A 329 -13.58 -1.33 -37.66
N SER A 330 -13.02 -0.89 -36.53
CA SER A 330 -13.09 -1.58 -35.25
C SER A 330 -13.69 -0.67 -34.18
N ARG A 331 -14.28 -1.25 -33.15
CA ARG A 331 -14.82 -0.48 -32.01
C ARG A 331 -14.79 -1.28 -30.72
N ALA A 332 -14.39 -0.66 -29.62
CA ALA A 332 -14.59 -1.19 -28.28
C ALA A 332 -16.07 -1.10 -27.88
N VAL A 333 -16.65 -2.21 -27.43
CA VAL A 333 -18.07 -2.27 -27.04
C VAL A 333 -18.29 -1.66 -25.65
N GLY A 334 -17.35 -1.85 -24.72
CA GLY A 334 -17.44 -1.38 -23.35
C GLY A 334 -16.22 -0.54 -22.92
N PRO A 335 -16.27 0.04 -21.70
CA PRO A 335 -15.18 0.83 -21.16
C PRO A 335 -13.95 -0.01 -20.80
N VAL A 336 -12.82 0.65 -20.58
CA VAL A 336 -11.64 0.05 -19.97
C VAL A 336 -11.79 0.05 -18.45
N GLU A 337 -11.60 -1.11 -17.83
CA GLU A 337 -11.71 -1.26 -16.38
C GLU A 337 -10.86 -2.44 -15.88
N PHE A 338 -10.64 -2.51 -14.57
CA PHE A 338 -9.96 -3.64 -13.94
C PHE A 338 -10.85 -4.87 -13.84
N GLY A 339 -10.28 -6.05 -14.08
CA GLY A 339 -11.00 -7.31 -13.99
C GLY A 339 -11.99 -7.57 -15.13
N ALA A 340 -11.96 -6.76 -16.19
CA ALA A 340 -12.94 -6.82 -17.28
C ALA A 340 -12.87 -8.10 -18.14
N SER A 341 -11.70 -8.76 -18.17
CA SER A 341 -11.46 -9.89 -19.06
C SER A 341 -10.54 -10.94 -18.44
N SER A 342 -11.13 -12.06 -18.03
CA SER A 342 -10.38 -13.20 -17.48
C SER A 342 -9.45 -13.87 -18.49
N HIS A 343 -9.77 -13.80 -19.80
CA HIS A 343 -8.95 -14.41 -20.85
C HIS A 343 -7.58 -13.74 -20.93
N VAL A 344 -7.53 -12.44 -21.26
CA VAL A 344 -6.24 -11.74 -21.44
C VAL A 344 -5.48 -11.61 -20.12
N ALA A 345 -6.20 -11.44 -19.00
CA ALA A 345 -5.60 -11.39 -17.67
C ALA A 345 -4.78 -12.64 -17.36
N ARG A 346 -5.33 -13.82 -17.63
CA ARG A 346 -4.67 -15.11 -17.43
C ARG A 346 -3.41 -15.29 -18.29
N LEU A 347 -3.45 -14.84 -19.53
CA LEU A 347 -2.28 -14.87 -20.43
C LEU A 347 -1.16 -13.96 -19.91
N ILE A 348 -1.52 -12.75 -19.47
CA ILE A 348 -0.56 -11.79 -18.90
C ILE A 348 0.06 -12.35 -17.62
N LEU A 349 -0.76 -12.86 -16.70
CA LEU A 349 -0.27 -13.46 -15.45
C LEU A 349 0.65 -14.66 -15.71
N ALA A 350 0.32 -15.50 -16.71
CA ALA A 350 1.18 -16.61 -17.11
C ALA A 350 2.53 -16.11 -17.67
N ALA A 351 2.54 -15.08 -18.52
CA ALA A 351 3.78 -14.51 -19.06
C ALA A 351 4.64 -13.84 -17.97
N MET A 352 4.02 -13.14 -17.03
CA MET A 352 4.69 -12.47 -15.90
C MET A 352 5.44 -13.43 -14.98
N GLN A 353 5.08 -14.72 -14.95
CA GLN A 353 5.83 -15.74 -14.21
C GLN A 353 7.22 -16.02 -14.80
N PHE A 354 7.44 -15.66 -16.07
CA PHE A 354 8.71 -15.89 -16.79
C PHE A 354 9.47 -14.58 -17.06
N ASP A 355 8.75 -13.48 -17.32
CA ASP A 355 9.33 -12.14 -17.45
C ASP A 355 8.39 -11.07 -16.88
N HIS A 356 8.77 -10.48 -15.74
CA HIS A 356 8.01 -9.42 -15.06
C HIS A 356 7.88 -8.13 -15.89
N ASN A 357 8.67 -7.94 -16.95
CA ASN A 357 8.55 -6.77 -17.82
C ASN A 357 7.38 -6.90 -18.81
N VAL A 358 6.97 -8.12 -19.13
CA VAL A 358 5.81 -8.38 -19.99
C VAL A 358 4.55 -8.20 -19.17
N ARG A 359 3.74 -7.21 -19.55
CA ARG A 359 2.56 -6.80 -18.77
C ARG A 359 1.31 -6.67 -19.61
N SER A 360 1.39 -6.85 -20.92
CA SER A 360 0.25 -6.63 -21.80
C SER A 360 0.10 -7.72 -22.83
N THR A 361 -1.14 -7.96 -23.23
CA THR A 361 -1.45 -8.85 -24.35
C THR A 361 -2.65 -8.38 -25.13
N LEU A 362 -2.67 -8.71 -26.43
CA LEU A 362 -3.79 -8.55 -27.35
C LEU A 362 -4.00 -9.89 -28.05
N ASN A 363 -5.25 -10.36 -28.07
CA ASN A 363 -5.62 -11.50 -28.91
C ASN A 363 -6.14 -11.01 -30.26
N ILE A 364 -5.63 -11.60 -31.35
CA ILE A 364 -6.10 -11.41 -32.73
C ILE A 364 -6.39 -12.76 -33.38
N ARG A 365 -7.13 -12.75 -34.49
CA ARG A 365 -7.45 -13.97 -35.22
C ARG A 365 -6.19 -14.70 -35.67
N TYR A 366 -6.29 -16.02 -35.77
CA TYR A 366 -5.28 -16.81 -36.43
C TYR A 366 -5.54 -16.91 -37.94
N SER A 367 -4.47 -16.84 -38.72
CA SER A 367 -4.39 -17.34 -40.10
C SER A 367 -2.92 -17.62 -40.41
N GLU A 368 -2.64 -18.47 -41.41
CA GLU A 368 -1.24 -18.73 -41.81
C GLU A 368 -0.58 -17.45 -42.34
N GLU A 369 -1.35 -16.59 -43.02
CA GLU A 369 -0.87 -15.30 -43.51
C GLU A 369 -0.43 -14.37 -42.36
N ILE A 370 -1.17 -14.35 -41.25
CA ILE A 370 -0.80 -13.57 -40.06
C ILE A 370 0.48 -14.10 -39.43
N VAL A 371 0.65 -15.43 -39.36
CA VAL A 371 1.90 -16.02 -38.84
C VAL A 371 3.07 -15.69 -39.74
N SER A 372 2.93 -15.83 -41.06
CA SER A 372 3.96 -15.45 -42.02
C SER A 372 4.29 -13.95 -41.99
N ALA A 373 3.29 -13.08 -41.77
CA ALA A 373 3.52 -11.65 -41.57
C ALA A 373 4.33 -11.37 -40.30
N CYS A 374 4.06 -12.07 -39.19
CA CYS A 374 4.88 -11.98 -37.97
C CYS A 374 6.34 -12.39 -38.22
N GLU A 375 6.56 -13.48 -38.98
CA GLU A 375 7.91 -13.95 -39.34
C GLU A 375 8.64 -12.94 -40.23
N ALA A 376 7.95 -12.37 -41.23
CA ALA A 376 8.49 -11.36 -42.12
C ALA A 376 8.87 -10.06 -41.38
N LEU A 377 8.13 -9.71 -40.33
CA LEU A 377 8.42 -8.59 -39.43
C LEU A 377 9.53 -8.88 -38.42
N GLY A 378 10.04 -10.13 -38.37
CA GLY A 378 11.10 -10.54 -37.46
C GLY A 378 10.65 -10.68 -36.01
N TYR A 379 9.36 -10.89 -35.76
CA TYR A 379 8.87 -11.12 -34.40
C TYR A 379 9.30 -12.49 -33.90
N THR A 380 9.58 -12.60 -32.60
CA THR A 380 9.79 -13.91 -31.99
C THR A 380 8.45 -14.62 -31.78
N ILE A 381 8.38 -15.89 -32.19
CA ILE A 381 7.13 -16.65 -32.27
C ILE A 381 7.31 -17.99 -31.56
N SER A 382 6.30 -18.38 -30.78
CA SER A 382 6.11 -19.74 -30.28
C SER A 382 4.67 -20.20 -30.52
N SER A 383 4.41 -21.48 -30.33
CA SER A 383 3.07 -22.06 -30.49
C SER A 383 2.86 -23.22 -29.54
N PHE A 384 1.60 -23.62 -29.37
CA PHE A 384 1.23 -24.85 -28.66
C PHE A 384 0.06 -25.53 -29.37
N ASP A 385 -0.03 -26.86 -29.25
CA ASP A 385 -1.22 -27.62 -29.67
C ASP A 385 -2.15 -27.81 -28.46
N ARG A 386 -3.45 -27.62 -28.68
CA ARG A 386 -4.47 -27.84 -27.64
C ARG A 386 -4.68 -29.32 -27.33
N LYS A 387 -4.26 -30.23 -28.21
CA LYS A 387 -4.30 -31.68 -27.94
C LYS A 387 -3.40 -32.10 -26.79
N ASP A 388 -2.36 -31.30 -26.51
CA ASP A 388 -1.40 -31.54 -25.45
C ASP A 388 -1.88 -30.96 -24.09
N GLU A 389 -3.07 -30.34 -24.06
CA GLU A 389 -3.67 -29.76 -22.84
C GLU A 389 -3.98 -30.88 -21.80
N PRO A 390 -3.41 -30.82 -20.59
CA PRO A 390 -3.60 -31.86 -19.58
C PRO A 390 -5.08 -32.01 -19.15
N PRO A 391 -5.58 -33.24 -18.89
CA PRO A 391 -7.00 -33.52 -18.60
C PRO A 391 -7.61 -32.81 -17.37
N HIS A 392 -6.80 -32.12 -16.55
CA HIS A 392 -7.21 -31.44 -15.32
C HIS A 392 -6.80 -29.95 -15.27
N HIS A 393 -6.22 -29.39 -16.34
CA HIS A 393 -5.92 -27.96 -16.45
C HIS A 393 -6.94 -27.30 -17.39
N GLN A 394 -8.04 -26.76 -16.87
CA GLN A 394 -9.01 -26.00 -17.67
C GLN A 394 -8.65 -24.50 -17.77
N THR A 395 -7.40 -24.15 -18.05
CA THR A 395 -7.01 -22.74 -18.13
C THR A 395 -6.03 -22.46 -19.26
N MET A 396 -6.29 -21.38 -20.00
CA MET A 396 -5.45 -20.87 -21.10
C MET A 396 -4.04 -20.44 -20.63
N ASP A 397 -3.84 -20.35 -19.32
CA ASP A 397 -2.57 -20.15 -18.62
C ASP A 397 -1.57 -21.23 -19.01
N TRP A 398 -2.03 -22.49 -19.16
CA TRP A 398 -1.16 -23.61 -19.51
C TRP A 398 -0.53 -23.44 -20.90
N GLY A 399 -1.32 -23.13 -21.93
CA GLY A 399 -0.80 -23.03 -23.30
C GLY A 399 0.24 -21.94 -23.46
N THR A 400 0.03 -20.80 -22.79
CA THR A 400 1.00 -19.69 -22.77
C THR A 400 2.27 -20.10 -22.04
N ALA A 401 2.14 -20.65 -20.84
CA ALA A 401 3.29 -21.10 -20.06
C ALA A 401 4.07 -22.22 -20.76
N HIS A 402 3.38 -23.14 -21.45
CA HIS A 402 4.00 -24.22 -22.21
C HIS A 402 4.78 -23.67 -23.41
N ALA A 403 4.17 -22.80 -24.22
CA ALA A 403 4.84 -22.18 -25.36
C ALA A 403 6.07 -21.35 -24.95
N ILE A 404 6.02 -20.68 -23.79
CA ILE A 404 7.17 -19.95 -23.23
C ILE A 404 8.27 -20.91 -22.76
N LYS A 405 7.90 -22.00 -22.07
CA LYS A 405 8.87 -23.02 -21.61
C LYS A 405 9.60 -23.68 -22.77
N GLU A 406 8.87 -24.06 -23.82
CA GLU A 406 9.47 -24.67 -25.03
C GLU A 406 10.39 -23.68 -25.76
N ALA A 407 10.03 -22.39 -25.82
CA ALA A 407 10.87 -21.37 -26.43
C ALA A 407 12.11 -21.02 -25.60
N GLY A 408 12.05 -21.17 -24.26
CA GLY A 408 13.10 -20.77 -23.33
C GLY A 408 13.16 -19.26 -23.05
N TYR A 409 12.22 -18.48 -23.61
CA TYR A 409 12.07 -17.03 -23.41
C TYR A 409 10.60 -16.65 -23.65
N VAL A 410 10.19 -15.44 -23.25
CA VAL A 410 8.83 -14.94 -23.55
C VAL A 410 8.80 -14.36 -24.98
N PRO A 411 8.14 -15.03 -25.94
CA PRO A 411 8.09 -14.54 -27.31
C PRO A 411 7.12 -13.37 -27.45
N GLN A 412 7.30 -12.56 -28.50
CA GLN A 412 6.36 -11.49 -28.84
C GLN A 412 5.01 -12.03 -29.32
N VAL A 413 5.00 -13.23 -29.91
CA VAL A 413 3.81 -13.85 -30.48
C VAL A 413 3.68 -15.30 -30.01
N ILE A 414 2.49 -15.67 -29.54
CA ILE A 414 2.10 -17.06 -29.25
C ILE A 414 0.81 -17.37 -30.00
N TYR A 415 0.80 -18.44 -30.79
CA TYR A 415 -0.41 -18.86 -31.51
C TYR A 415 -0.83 -20.30 -31.22
N ASP A 416 -2.11 -20.59 -31.44
CA ASP A 416 -2.67 -21.95 -31.45
C ASP A 416 -3.63 -22.12 -32.62
N ARG A 417 -3.71 -23.34 -33.15
CA ARG A 417 -4.55 -23.71 -34.31
C ARG A 417 -6.01 -24.03 -33.92
N GLY A 418 -6.43 -23.68 -32.71
CA GLY A 418 -7.76 -23.96 -32.21
C GLY A 418 -7.96 -25.43 -31.81
N GLY A 419 -9.21 -25.79 -31.53
CA GLY A 419 -9.63 -27.15 -31.17
C GLY A 419 -11.15 -27.24 -31.11
N THR A 420 -11.70 -28.39 -30.74
CA THR A 420 -13.15 -28.57 -30.65
C THR A 420 -13.79 -27.53 -29.71
N GLY A 421 -14.59 -26.62 -30.26
CA GLY A 421 -15.23 -25.53 -29.51
C GLY A 421 -14.31 -24.36 -29.11
N LYS A 422 -13.07 -24.31 -29.62
CA LYS A 422 -12.07 -23.27 -29.31
C LYS A 422 -11.54 -22.67 -30.61
N GLU A 423 -11.79 -21.38 -30.84
CA GLU A 423 -11.29 -20.65 -32.01
C GLU A 423 -9.75 -20.56 -31.98
N ALA A 424 -9.12 -20.69 -33.16
CA ALA A 424 -7.70 -20.50 -33.34
C ALA A 424 -7.32 -19.03 -33.11
N MET A 425 -6.18 -18.78 -32.46
CA MET A 425 -5.86 -17.46 -31.93
C MET A 425 -4.37 -17.16 -31.99
N VAL A 426 -4.03 -15.91 -32.30
CA VAL A 426 -2.70 -15.33 -32.13
C VAL A 426 -2.74 -14.37 -30.95
N ARG A 427 -1.74 -14.43 -30.07
CA ARG A 427 -1.60 -13.60 -28.89
C ARG A 427 -0.30 -12.83 -29.02
N ILE A 428 -0.40 -11.51 -28.99
CA ILE A 428 0.77 -10.64 -29.02
C ILE A 428 1.06 -10.23 -27.58
N LEU A 429 2.30 -10.39 -27.15
CA LEU A 429 2.79 -10.06 -25.80
C LEU A 429 3.73 -8.86 -25.88
N GLY A 430 3.72 -8.04 -24.82
CA GLY A 430 4.60 -6.87 -24.74
C GLY A 430 4.54 -6.18 -23.38
N ARG A 431 5.25 -5.06 -23.26
CA ARG A 431 5.41 -4.32 -22.00
C ARG A 431 4.25 -3.34 -21.74
N SER A 432 3.58 -2.91 -22.80
CA SER A 432 2.40 -2.03 -22.74
C SER A 432 1.37 -2.40 -23.82
N ALA A 433 0.10 -2.05 -23.59
CA ALA A 433 -0.96 -2.23 -24.56
C ALA A 433 -0.68 -1.43 -25.84
N VAL A 434 -0.13 -0.21 -25.70
CA VAL A 434 0.26 0.62 -26.84
C VAL A 434 1.35 -0.03 -27.71
N GLU A 435 2.35 -0.66 -27.09
CA GLU A 435 3.38 -1.42 -27.80
C GLU A 435 2.77 -2.61 -28.55
N VAL A 436 1.95 -3.39 -27.86
CA VAL A 436 1.30 -4.58 -28.41
C VAL A 436 0.38 -4.24 -29.60
N VAL A 437 -0.37 -3.13 -29.52
CA VAL A 437 -1.15 -2.64 -30.67
C VAL A 437 -0.24 -2.17 -31.80
N GLY A 438 0.89 -1.54 -31.51
CA GLY A 438 1.87 -1.17 -32.54
C GLY A 438 2.40 -2.39 -33.30
N LEU A 439 2.65 -3.50 -32.60
CA LEU A 439 3.04 -4.77 -33.23
C LEU A 439 1.91 -5.30 -34.13
N ALA A 440 0.67 -5.26 -33.65
CA ALA A 440 -0.51 -5.73 -34.38
C ALA A 440 -0.83 -4.90 -35.62
N ILE A 441 -0.74 -3.58 -35.55
CA ILE A 441 -1.03 -2.70 -36.69
C ILE A 441 -0.07 -3.00 -37.84
N ARG A 442 1.23 -3.21 -37.57
CA ARG A 442 2.19 -3.60 -38.61
C ARG A 442 1.85 -4.93 -39.29
N ILE A 443 1.24 -5.88 -38.56
CA ILE A 443 0.74 -7.13 -39.15
C ILE A 443 -0.42 -6.84 -40.11
N SER A 444 -1.32 -5.91 -39.77
CA SER A 444 -2.49 -5.58 -40.60
C SER A 444 -2.17 -4.83 -41.89
N GLU A 445 -0.95 -4.32 -42.03
CA GLU A 445 -0.48 -3.49 -43.16
C GLU A 445 0.28 -4.29 -44.22
N ILE A 446 0.61 -5.56 -43.93
CA ILE A 446 1.19 -6.54 -44.87
C ILE A 446 0.04 -7.32 -45.51
#